data_AF-A0A0C2NI28-F1
#
_entry.id   AF-A0A0C2NI28-F1
#
_cell.length_a   1.000
_cell.length_b   1.000
_cell.length_c   1.000
_cell.angle_alpha   90.00
_cell.angle_beta   90.00
_cell.angle_gamma   90.00
#
_symmetry.space_group_name_H-M   'P 1'
#
loop_
_entity.id
_entity.type
_entity.pdbx_description
1 polymer ?
#
loop_
_entity_poly.entity_id
_entity_poly.type
_entity_poly.pdbx_seq_one_letter_code
_entity_poly.pdbx_strand_id
1 'polypeptide(L)'
;MGANHSANAYSLSLPADFVSGDIYLDHAYGKTQAFFISYSDSVTQSVSVQLPDNIDETRLFIATSLNNEVAYVVNDTQISVDSSSPEIVSLVKYVDDELHTLGYGVALPNSQSVKINATTTAVGYLWHGINYDWSAPGAEQQLQNIYALESVQKFGEFIYNGISGDLDYLLSEDVYLSPLYQQAVADIKNRLGSLQRRTLQSRFSPIVITPDSEIDDISVKIDGDNQFNIENDTRLHLAFQVVNTEGKTICQYGSGMWSSSYVGPQETMWHIAKTGICGGSVVQDAKIRVLSAGSDSTTLTDLATVDVVIDFELEVELDVTSVEPTVINPDGESKRITIQGRGFQPVKPNFWSGKKYPLVTLTSQQTAVSKTYKPYYINHDGTEMWIMADASLFELDDDKIDVSVKHSAFDLPAKELLDAITVETDLVLSSVSKTQAASNDILTVKGSGFSKYASKNTVMFGQYQVAILGLSSTEISFRIPKDLDPGTYAIKAKRLDSKDSKWSNELDVEIAEADIVITVCDNGGLKDDNFALDVNGQRIGQTVTTDRKYCFAFPITLAAGVHSATLTGLDAPDGIGTYSIAFGGVSEVSGSPTHGSDLVPGSVPKRYTFKVVNPTARSMFVVPMSIQQRIGTE
;
A
#
# COMPACT_ATOMS: atom_id res chain seq x y z
N MET A 1 38.90 55.15 -26.86
CA MET A 1 39.55 54.73 -25.60
C MET A 1 38.92 53.40 -25.23
N GLY A 2 39.60 52.29 -25.54
CA GLY A 2 39.11 50.96 -25.19
C GLY A 2 39.41 50.67 -23.73
N ALA A 3 38.36 50.44 -22.93
CA ALA A 3 38.51 49.87 -21.61
C ALA A 3 38.56 48.34 -21.78
N ASN A 4 39.78 47.79 -21.76
CA ASN A 4 39.98 46.39 -21.40
C ASN A 4 39.52 46.24 -19.95
N HIS A 5 38.32 45.70 -19.73
CA HIS A 5 37.95 45.19 -18.42
C HIS A 5 38.64 43.83 -18.25
N SER A 6 39.82 43.83 -17.65
CA SER A 6 40.39 42.61 -17.08
C SER A 6 39.42 42.08 -16.03
N ALA A 7 38.84 40.91 -16.25
CA ALA A 7 38.06 40.21 -15.23
C ALA A 7 39.01 39.85 -14.08
N ASN A 8 38.92 40.59 -12.98
CA ASN A 8 39.64 40.25 -11.76
C ASN A 8 38.88 39.07 -11.12
N ALA A 9 39.50 37.90 -11.06
CA ALA A 9 38.99 36.77 -10.29
C ALA A 9 39.31 37.00 -8.81
N TYR A 10 38.29 36.90 -7.95
CA TYR A 10 38.43 36.94 -6.50
C TYR A 10 38.04 35.57 -5.94
N SER A 11 38.93 34.96 -5.17
CA SER A 11 38.64 33.71 -4.46
C SER A 11 38.18 34.03 -3.03
N LEU A 12 37.00 33.53 -2.65
CA LEU A 12 36.55 33.51 -1.26
C LEU A 12 36.58 32.07 -0.74
N SER A 13 37.01 31.90 0.51
CA SER A 13 36.89 30.62 1.22
C SER A 13 35.65 30.66 2.11
N LEU A 14 34.83 29.62 2.04
CA LEU A 14 33.67 29.44 2.91
C LEU A 14 34.11 28.91 4.29
N PRO A 15 33.36 29.21 5.37
CA PRO A 15 33.60 28.62 6.68
C PRO A 15 33.62 27.09 6.61
N ALA A 16 34.49 26.45 7.40
CA ALA A 16 34.65 24.99 7.38
C ALA A 16 33.40 24.22 7.84
N ASP A 17 32.48 24.89 8.51
CA ASP A 17 31.18 24.39 8.99
C ASP A 17 30.00 24.87 8.14
N PHE A 18 30.25 25.54 7.02
CA PHE A 18 29.20 25.91 6.07
C PHE A 18 28.64 24.64 5.42
N VAL A 19 27.32 24.43 5.51
CA VAL A 19 26.64 23.22 4.97
C VAL A 19 25.83 23.55 3.72
N SER A 20 24.99 24.57 3.79
CA SER A 20 24.34 25.20 2.64
C SER A 20 23.71 26.54 3.06
N GLY A 21 23.41 27.40 2.09
CA GLY A 21 22.68 28.65 2.35
C GLY A 21 22.92 29.74 1.31
N ASP A 22 22.15 30.81 1.45
CA ASP A 22 22.31 32.03 0.65
C ASP A 22 23.58 32.77 1.01
N ILE A 23 24.38 33.09 -0.01
CA ILE A 23 25.57 33.93 0.12
C ILE A 23 25.40 35.16 -0.77
N TYR A 24 25.75 36.31 -0.23
CA TYR A 24 25.85 37.56 -0.98
C TYR A 24 27.21 38.19 -0.71
N LEU A 25 27.71 38.97 -1.66
CA LEU A 25 28.89 39.79 -1.45
C LEU A 25 28.43 41.16 -0.94
N ASP A 26 28.89 41.54 0.24
CA ASP A 26 28.69 42.89 0.78
C ASP A 26 29.85 43.77 0.32
N HIS A 27 29.57 44.86 -0.38
CA HIS A 27 30.57 45.82 -0.83
C HIS A 27 30.12 47.27 -0.57
N ALA A 28 31.04 48.22 -0.76
CA ALA A 28 30.82 49.63 -0.44
C ALA A 28 29.62 50.31 -1.16
N TYR A 29 28.99 49.63 -2.12
CA TYR A 29 27.86 50.15 -2.90
C TYR A 29 26.59 49.32 -2.72
N GLY A 30 26.57 48.37 -1.77
CA GLY A 30 25.43 47.51 -1.47
C GLY A 30 25.79 46.03 -1.44
N LYS A 31 24.77 45.21 -1.22
CA LYS A 31 24.86 43.76 -1.30
C LYS A 31 24.55 43.31 -2.72
N THR A 32 25.25 42.31 -3.22
CA THR A 32 24.82 41.60 -4.43
C THR A 32 23.51 40.88 -4.20
N GLN A 33 22.88 40.41 -5.28
CA GLN A 33 21.86 39.38 -5.18
C GLN A 33 22.44 38.17 -4.43
N ALA A 34 21.61 37.54 -3.61
CA ALA A 34 22.00 36.30 -2.94
C ALA A 34 22.07 35.18 -3.98
N PHE A 35 23.10 34.34 -3.85
CA PHE A 35 23.27 33.11 -4.60
C PHE A 35 23.33 31.96 -3.60
N PHE A 36 22.49 30.94 -3.80
CA PHE A 36 22.44 29.79 -2.93
C PHE A 36 23.61 28.85 -3.22
N ILE A 37 24.36 28.46 -2.19
CA ILE A 37 25.42 27.46 -2.29
C ILE A 37 25.06 26.27 -1.40
N SER A 38 25.16 25.07 -1.95
CA SER A 38 25.03 23.81 -1.22
C SER A 38 26.14 22.85 -1.64
N TYR A 39 26.53 21.95 -0.74
CA TYR A 39 27.35 20.79 -1.07
C TYR A 39 26.46 19.57 -1.24
N SER A 40 26.65 18.83 -2.33
CA SER A 40 26.21 17.45 -2.44
C SER A 40 27.39 16.54 -2.12
N ASP A 41 27.18 15.58 -1.22
CA ASP A 41 28.11 14.46 -1.09
C ASP A 41 28.09 13.70 -2.41
N SER A 42 29.24 13.51 -3.03
CA SER A 42 29.34 12.84 -4.34
C SER A 42 30.15 11.56 -4.25
N VAL A 43 29.79 10.59 -5.09
CA VAL A 43 30.56 9.37 -5.31
C VAL A 43 31.17 9.42 -6.71
N THR A 44 32.45 9.07 -6.80
CA THR A 44 33.12 8.91 -8.10
C THR A 44 32.80 7.54 -8.69
N GLN A 45 32.30 7.50 -9.92
CA GLN A 45 31.98 6.27 -10.64
C GLN A 45 32.74 6.20 -11.97
N SER A 46 33.15 5.00 -12.35
CA SER A 46 33.75 4.75 -13.67
C SER A 46 32.67 4.59 -14.74
N VAL A 47 32.92 5.10 -15.95
CA VAL A 47 31.96 5.03 -17.06
C VAL A 47 32.47 4.11 -18.16
N SER A 48 31.63 3.19 -18.61
CA SER A 48 31.90 2.37 -19.80
C SER A 48 30.80 2.57 -20.84
N VAL A 49 31.18 2.87 -22.08
CA VAL A 49 30.26 3.12 -23.19
C VAL A 49 30.41 2.03 -24.25
N GLN A 50 29.27 1.53 -24.76
CA GLN A 50 29.16 0.83 -26.03
C GLN A 50 28.40 1.74 -26.99
N LEU A 51 29.03 2.18 -28.08
CA LEU A 51 28.42 3.11 -29.03
C LEU A 51 27.46 2.42 -29.99
N PRO A 52 26.46 3.16 -30.53
CA PRO A 52 25.72 2.74 -31.71
C PRO A 52 26.64 2.56 -32.92
N ASP A 53 26.22 1.72 -33.88
CA ASP A 53 26.97 1.52 -35.12
C ASP A 53 27.14 2.85 -35.88
N ASN A 54 28.25 3.00 -36.60
CA ASN A 54 28.62 4.20 -37.36
C ASN A 54 28.88 5.49 -36.55
N ILE A 55 28.89 5.41 -35.21
CA ILE A 55 29.29 6.53 -34.36
C ILE A 55 30.76 6.39 -33.95
N ASP A 56 31.57 7.42 -34.22
CA ASP A 56 32.95 7.47 -33.73
C ASP A 56 33.05 8.09 -32.32
N GLU A 57 34.18 7.81 -31.67
CA GLU A 57 34.48 8.26 -30.31
C GLU A 57 34.90 9.75 -30.22
N THR A 58 34.87 10.51 -31.32
CA THR A 58 35.32 11.90 -31.30
C THR A 58 34.28 12.83 -30.67
N ARG A 59 34.76 13.80 -29.88
CA ARG A 59 33.93 14.83 -29.21
C ARG A 59 32.76 14.26 -28.40
N LEU A 60 32.99 13.15 -27.71
CA LEU A 60 32.03 12.57 -26.76
C LEU A 60 32.24 13.14 -25.35
N PHE A 61 31.14 13.42 -24.67
CA PHE A 61 31.13 13.91 -23.31
C PHE A 61 30.09 13.15 -22.49
N ILE A 62 30.33 13.06 -21.18
CA ILE A 62 29.40 12.55 -20.19
C ILE A 62 28.83 13.74 -19.41
N ALA A 63 27.51 13.82 -19.35
CA ALA A 63 26.78 14.81 -18.59
C ALA A 63 26.02 14.15 -17.44
N THR A 64 26.03 14.82 -16.27
CA THR A 64 25.37 14.42 -15.02
C THR A 64 24.80 15.67 -14.36
N SER A 65 24.08 15.52 -13.25
CA SER A 65 23.59 16.66 -12.45
C SER A 65 24.72 17.47 -11.79
N LEU A 66 25.89 16.86 -11.53
CA LEU A 66 27.03 17.51 -10.86
C LEU A 66 28.19 17.86 -11.81
N ASN A 67 28.23 17.25 -12.99
CA ASN A 67 29.20 17.54 -14.03
C ASN A 67 28.47 17.85 -15.32
N ASN A 68 28.54 19.11 -15.78
CA ASN A 68 27.88 19.51 -17.01
C ASN A 68 28.43 18.73 -18.21
N GLU A 69 29.76 18.62 -18.37
CA GLU A 69 30.40 17.93 -19.52
C GLU A 69 31.80 17.40 -19.17
N VAL A 70 31.97 16.09 -19.04
CA VAL A 70 33.27 15.41 -18.86
C VAL A 70 33.66 14.71 -20.15
N ALA A 71 34.81 15.03 -20.74
CA ALA A 71 35.27 14.38 -21.97
C ALA A 71 35.39 12.86 -21.78
N TYR A 72 34.76 12.09 -22.67
CA TYR A 72 34.81 10.63 -22.61
C TYR A 72 36.13 10.12 -23.19
N VAL A 73 36.86 9.37 -22.38
CA VAL A 73 38.05 8.59 -22.71
C VAL A 73 37.78 7.13 -22.37
N VAL A 74 37.95 6.25 -23.36
CA VAL A 74 37.72 4.80 -23.22
C VAL A 74 38.52 4.25 -22.04
N ASN A 75 37.82 3.57 -21.12
CA ASN A 75 38.35 2.96 -19.90
C ASN A 75 38.97 3.90 -18.85
N ASP A 76 38.93 5.22 -19.05
CA ASP A 76 39.57 6.20 -18.15
C ASP A 76 38.60 7.29 -17.66
N THR A 77 37.34 7.26 -18.10
CA THR A 77 36.37 8.29 -17.70
C THR A 77 35.82 8.03 -16.30
N GLN A 78 35.91 9.05 -15.45
CA GLN A 78 35.29 9.09 -14.14
C GLN A 78 34.35 10.28 -14.03
N ILE A 79 33.20 10.07 -13.39
CA ILE A 79 32.19 11.11 -13.14
C ILE A 79 31.85 11.17 -11.66
N SER A 80 31.39 12.33 -11.20
CA SER A 80 30.85 12.53 -9.87
C SER A 80 29.34 12.52 -9.93
N VAL A 81 28.72 11.67 -9.12
CA VAL A 81 27.25 11.56 -9.03
C VAL A 81 26.79 11.79 -7.60
N ASP A 82 25.55 12.22 -7.43
CA ASP A 82 24.98 12.47 -6.10
C ASP A 82 24.93 11.16 -5.27
N SER A 83 25.52 11.20 -4.08
CA SER A 83 25.55 10.05 -3.16
C SER A 83 24.23 9.81 -2.42
N SER A 84 23.27 10.72 -2.55
CA SER A 84 21.99 10.70 -1.85
C SER A 84 20.81 10.35 -2.77
N SER A 85 20.96 10.51 -4.08
CA SER A 85 19.90 10.26 -5.05
C SER A 85 20.41 9.59 -6.33
N PRO A 86 19.65 8.67 -6.93
CA PRO A 86 20.00 8.13 -8.24
C PRO A 86 19.80 9.17 -9.34
N GLU A 87 20.57 9.07 -10.41
CA GLU A 87 20.48 10.00 -11.53
C GLU A 87 20.71 9.33 -12.89
N ILE A 88 20.31 10.05 -13.96
CA ILE A 88 20.61 9.66 -15.33
C ILE A 88 21.89 10.34 -15.80
N VAL A 89 22.80 9.50 -16.26
CA VAL A 89 24.06 9.89 -16.88
C VAL A 89 23.85 9.86 -18.38
N SER A 90 24.08 10.99 -19.04
CA SER A 90 23.88 11.12 -20.48
C SER A 90 25.22 11.08 -21.22
N LEU A 91 25.28 10.30 -22.30
CA LEU A 91 26.36 10.39 -23.28
C LEU A 91 25.92 11.36 -24.38
N VAL A 92 26.72 12.40 -24.61
CA VAL A 92 26.44 13.43 -25.60
C VAL A 92 27.58 13.59 -26.59
N LYS A 93 27.27 13.96 -27.83
CA LYS A 93 28.23 14.21 -28.91
C LYS A 93 28.02 15.60 -29.48
N TYR A 94 29.12 16.29 -29.75
CA TYR A 94 29.09 17.52 -30.52
C TYR A 94 29.31 17.29 -32.01
N VAL A 95 28.38 17.76 -32.82
CA VAL A 95 28.52 17.85 -34.29
C VAL A 95 28.20 19.28 -34.68
N ASP A 96 29.13 19.95 -35.37
CA ASP A 96 28.98 21.36 -35.79
C ASP A 96 28.55 22.33 -34.66
N ASP A 97 29.03 22.06 -33.44
CA ASP A 97 28.72 22.79 -32.19
C ASP A 97 27.28 22.64 -31.67
N GLU A 98 26.51 21.73 -32.24
CA GLU A 98 25.22 21.25 -31.72
C GLU A 98 25.42 19.98 -30.88
N LEU A 99 24.62 19.87 -29.81
CA LEU A 99 24.71 18.80 -28.82
C LEU A 99 23.64 17.73 -29.10
N HIS A 100 24.10 16.51 -29.37
CA HIS A 100 23.22 15.36 -29.61
C HIS A 100 23.38 14.33 -28.49
N THR A 101 22.25 13.80 -28.00
CA THR A 101 22.29 12.72 -26.99
C THR A 101 22.35 11.37 -27.69
N LEU A 102 23.30 10.53 -27.28
CA LEU A 102 23.54 9.22 -27.91
C LEU A 102 23.19 8.04 -27.01
N GLY A 103 23.02 8.28 -25.71
CA GLY A 103 22.68 7.20 -24.80
C GLY A 103 22.55 7.64 -23.35
N TYR A 104 21.98 6.73 -22.56
CA TYR A 104 21.79 6.93 -21.14
C TYR A 104 22.37 5.77 -20.32
N GLY A 105 22.83 6.11 -19.13
CA GLY A 105 23.17 5.19 -18.05
C GLY A 105 22.47 5.61 -16.77
N VAL A 106 22.25 4.67 -15.86
CA VAL A 106 21.70 4.94 -14.53
C VAL A 106 22.83 4.87 -13.51
N ALA A 107 23.03 5.95 -12.75
CA ALA A 107 23.90 5.96 -11.59
C ALA A 107 23.06 5.78 -10.33
N LEU A 108 23.38 4.77 -9.51
CA LEU A 108 22.80 4.60 -8.18
C LEU A 108 23.80 5.07 -7.12
N PRO A 109 23.33 5.58 -5.97
CA PRO A 109 24.21 6.00 -4.86
C PRO A 109 25.25 4.96 -4.42
N ASN A 110 24.92 3.67 -4.55
CA ASN A 110 25.75 2.56 -4.11
C ASN A 110 26.48 1.84 -5.24
N SER A 111 26.39 2.30 -6.50
CA SER A 111 27.08 1.67 -7.63
C SER A 111 28.51 2.17 -7.78
N GLN A 112 29.41 1.31 -8.27
CA GLN A 112 30.82 1.66 -8.53
C GLN A 112 31.09 2.05 -9.99
N SER A 113 30.11 1.85 -10.87
CA SER A 113 30.27 2.06 -12.29
C SER A 113 28.93 2.32 -12.97
N VAL A 114 28.96 3.10 -14.05
CA VAL A 114 27.83 3.37 -14.93
C VAL A 114 28.13 2.77 -16.30
N LYS A 115 27.18 2.00 -16.83
CA LYS A 115 27.24 1.48 -18.19
C LYS A 115 26.29 2.29 -19.08
N ILE A 116 26.76 2.64 -20.27
CA ILE A 116 25.95 3.26 -21.32
C ILE A 116 26.02 2.34 -22.54
N ASN A 117 24.89 1.69 -22.85
CA ASN A 117 24.71 0.84 -24.02
C ASN A 117 23.24 0.88 -24.46
N ALA A 118 22.87 0.08 -25.46
CA ALA A 118 21.49 -0.01 -25.95
C ALA A 118 20.46 -0.24 -24.83
N THR A 119 20.70 -1.22 -23.95
CA THR A 119 19.78 -1.60 -22.87
C THR A 119 19.67 -0.52 -21.79
N THR A 120 20.79 0.06 -21.34
CA THR A 120 20.74 1.13 -20.33
C THR A 120 20.16 2.41 -20.91
N THR A 121 20.33 2.64 -22.22
CA THR A 121 19.70 3.76 -22.93
C THR A 121 18.19 3.62 -22.95
N ALA A 122 17.67 2.43 -23.24
CA ALA A 122 16.24 2.15 -23.12
C ALA A 122 15.71 2.42 -21.71
N VAL A 123 16.40 1.97 -20.65
CA VAL A 123 15.96 2.23 -19.28
C VAL A 123 16.09 3.69 -18.88
N GLY A 124 17.16 4.38 -19.28
CA GLY A 124 17.34 5.80 -19.01
C GLY A 124 16.29 6.65 -19.72
N TYR A 125 15.90 6.26 -20.93
CA TYR A 125 14.76 6.87 -21.65
C TYR A 125 13.44 6.68 -20.90
N LEU A 126 13.26 5.52 -20.26
CA LEU A 126 12.06 5.17 -19.49
C LEU A 126 12.11 5.64 -18.02
N TRP A 127 13.24 6.19 -17.56
CA TRP A 127 13.59 6.28 -16.14
C TRP A 127 12.52 6.96 -15.28
N HIS A 128 12.04 8.11 -15.74
CA HIS A 128 11.04 8.91 -15.04
C HIS A 128 9.65 8.25 -15.00
N GLY A 129 9.41 7.23 -15.83
CA GLY A 129 8.20 6.40 -15.80
C GLY A 129 8.28 5.18 -14.85
N ILE A 130 9.45 4.92 -14.24
CA ILE A 130 9.64 3.76 -13.36
C ILE A 130 9.42 4.16 -11.89
N ASN A 131 8.22 3.89 -11.38
CA ASN A 131 7.85 4.17 -9.99
C ASN A 131 8.39 3.07 -9.04
N TYR A 132 9.65 3.22 -8.62
CA TYR A 132 10.33 2.34 -7.67
C TYR A 132 11.20 3.17 -6.69
N ASP A 133 11.27 2.75 -5.42
CA ASP A 133 12.19 3.36 -4.46
C ASP A 133 13.62 2.88 -4.72
N TRP A 134 14.34 3.65 -5.54
CA TRP A 134 15.72 3.39 -5.93
C TRP A 134 16.74 3.61 -4.80
N SER A 135 16.31 4.13 -3.65
CA SER A 135 17.14 4.21 -2.44
C SER A 135 17.09 2.93 -1.59
N ALA A 136 16.15 2.02 -1.88
CA ALA A 136 15.93 0.81 -1.10
C ALA A 136 17.05 -0.25 -1.23
N PRO A 137 17.29 -1.05 -0.17
CA PRO A 137 18.16 -2.23 -0.26
C PRO A 137 17.72 -3.17 -1.39
N GLY A 138 18.62 -3.47 -2.33
CA GLY A 138 18.33 -4.32 -3.49
C GLY A 138 17.91 -3.59 -4.77
N ALA A 139 17.89 -2.25 -4.78
CA ALA A 139 17.64 -1.44 -5.97
C ALA A 139 18.54 -1.81 -7.16
N GLU A 140 19.83 -2.08 -6.90
CA GLU A 140 20.77 -2.52 -7.94
C GLU A 140 20.35 -3.86 -8.56
N GLN A 141 20.01 -4.86 -7.75
CA GLN A 141 19.53 -6.15 -8.25
C GLN A 141 18.23 -6.00 -9.04
N GLN A 142 17.37 -5.07 -8.65
CA GLN A 142 16.13 -4.81 -9.37
C GLN A 142 16.36 -4.08 -10.70
N LEU A 143 17.32 -3.17 -10.75
CA LEU A 143 17.76 -2.54 -11.99
C LEU A 143 18.35 -3.58 -12.96
N GLN A 144 19.18 -4.51 -12.47
CA GLN A 144 19.68 -5.63 -13.27
C GLN A 144 18.56 -6.54 -13.79
N ASN A 145 17.52 -6.76 -12.99
CA ASN A 145 16.34 -7.53 -13.41
C ASN A 145 15.57 -6.84 -14.53
N ILE A 146 15.51 -5.50 -14.54
CA ILE A 146 14.89 -4.71 -15.61
C ILE A 146 15.75 -4.77 -16.88
N TYR A 147 17.07 -4.65 -16.76
CA TYR A 147 17.99 -4.83 -17.90
C TYR A 147 17.90 -6.22 -18.54
N ALA A 148 17.54 -7.24 -17.76
CA ALA A 148 17.37 -8.60 -18.25
C ALA A 148 16.04 -8.86 -18.99
N LEU A 149 15.11 -7.89 -19.03
CA LEU A 149 13.86 -8.03 -19.77
C LEU A 149 14.13 -7.98 -21.28
N GLU A 150 13.66 -9.01 -22.01
CA GLU A 150 13.82 -9.12 -23.46
C GLU A 150 13.22 -7.91 -24.20
N SER A 151 12.09 -7.38 -23.71
CA SER A 151 11.44 -6.19 -24.27
C SER A 151 12.28 -4.92 -24.12
N VAL A 152 12.96 -4.75 -22.99
CA VAL A 152 13.87 -3.63 -22.74
C VAL A 152 15.11 -3.73 -23.64
N GLN A 153 15.65 -4.94 -23.83
CA GLN A 153 16.79 -5.16 -24.72
C GLN A 153 16.44 -4.83 -26.17
N LYS A 154 15.31 -5.36 -26.68
CA LYS A 154 14.83 -5.08 -28.04
C LYS A 154 14.52 -3.60 -28.27
N PHE A 155 13.95 -2.93 -27.28
CA PHE A 155 13.71 -1.49 -27.35
C PHE A 155 15.02 -0.69 -27.40
N GLY A 156 16.02 -1.10 -26.63
CA GLY A 156 17.35 -0.51 -26.68
C GLY A 156 18.03 -0.66 -28.03
N GLU A 157 17.98 -1.86 -28.62
CA GLU A 157 18.52 -2.12 -29.97
C GLU A 157 17.81 -1.27 -31.02
N PHE A 158 16.48 -1.12 -30.90
CA PHE A 158 15.69 -0.27 -31.79
C PHE A 158 16.13 1.20 -31.73
N ILE A 159 16.32 1.75 -30.52
CA ILE A 159 16.85 3.11 -30.34
C ILE A 159 18.24 3.22 -30.99
N TYR A 160 19.15 2.29 -30.70
CA TYR A 160 20.53 2.37 -31.20
C TYR A 160 20.61 2.29 -32.73
N ASN A 161 19.80 1.44 -33.35
CA ASN A 161 19.70 1.37 -34.81
C ASN A 161 19.21 2.69 -35.43
N GLY A 162 18.29 3.40 -34.75
CA GLY A 162 17.85 4.71 -35.20
C GLY A 162 18.92 5.78 -35.01
N ILE A 163 19.62 5.79 -33.86
CA ILE A 163 20.74 6.72 -33.61
C ILE A 163 21.86 6.56 -34.65
N SER A 164 22.12 5.33 -35.11
CA SER A 164 23.08 5.05 -36.18
C SER A 164 22.75 5.72 -37.53
N GLY A 165 21.49 6.12 -37.75
CA GLY A 165 21.04 6.84 -38.94
C GLY A 165 20.72 8.31 -38.70
N ASP A 166 20.37 8.69 -37.47
CA ASP A 166 19.95 10.03 -37.07
C ASP A 166 20.37 10.31 -35.61
N LEU A 167 21.28 11.26 -35.39
CA LEU A 167 21.79 11.57 -34.05
C LEU A 167 20.72 12.13 -33.10
N ASP A 168 19.62 12.66 -33.64
CA ASP A 168 18.49 13.18 -32.87
C ASP A 168 17.36 12.17 -32.72
N TYR A 169 17.59 10.89 -33.05
CA TYR A 169 16.56 9.86 -33.02
C TYR A 169 15.88 9.69 -31.66
N LEU A 170 16.60 9.94 -30.55
CA LEU A 170 16.02 9.94 -29.20
C LEU A 170 14.92 10.99 -28.99
N LEU A 171 14.96 12.08 -29.75
CA LEU A 171 13.97 13.15 -29.74
C LEU A 171 12.82 12.89 -30.72
N SER A 172 12.90 11.83 -31.53
CA SER A 172 11.88 11.51 -32.54
C SER A 172 10.62 10.90 -31.93
N GLU A 173 9.47 11.19 -32.54
CA GLU A 173 8.20 10.54 -32.19
C GLU A 173 8.20 9.04 -32.50
N ASP A 174 9.07 8.58 -33.40
CA ASP A 174 9.18 7.16 -33.79
C ASP A 174 9.61 6.28 -32.61
N VAL A 175 10.45 6.80 -31.71
CA VAL A 175 10.84 6.10 -30.47
C VAL A 175 9.61 5.87 -29.60
N TYR A 176 8.82 6.92 -29.39
CA TYR A 176 7.61 6.92 -28.56
C TYR A 176 6.53 5.99 -29.14
N LEU A 177 6.27 6.11 -30.44
CA LEU A 177 5.16 5.42 -31.13
C LEU A 177 5.48 3.95 -31.41
N SER A 178 6.71 3.50 -31.13
CA SER A 178 7.11 2.13 -31.38
C SER A 178 6.35 1.13 -30.51
N PRO A 179 5.91 -0.02 -31.06
CA PRO A 179 5.36 -1.11 -30.25
C PRO A 179 6.36 -1.66 -29.22
N LEU A 180 7.67 -1.51 -29.50
CA LEU A 180 8.75 -1.93 -28.60
C LEU A 180 8.81 -1.07 -27.34
N TYR A 181 8.60 0.23 -27.48
CA TYR A 181 8.44 1.15 -26.35
C TYR A 181 7.30 0.66 -25.44
N GLN A 182 6.11 0.44 -26.02
CA GLN A 182 4.90 0.12 -25.26
C GLN A 182 5.04 -1.22 -24.52
N GLN A 183 5.67 -2.21 -25.18
CA GLN A 183 5.96 -3.50 -24.59
C GLN A 183 6.97 -3.42 -23.42
N ALA A 184 8.03 -2.62 -23.57
CA ALA A 184 9.02 -2.44 -22.51
C ALA A 184 8.39 -1.82 -21.25
N VAL A 185 7.54 -0.81 -21.40
CA VAL A 185 6.80 -0.20 -20.26
C VAL A 185 5.88 -1.21 -19.59
N ALA A 186 5.10 -1.98 -20.37
CA ALA A 186 4.19 -2.97 -19.81
C ALA A 186 4.92 -4.04 -18.99
N ASP A 187 6.06 -4.54 -19.47
CA ASP A 187 6.82 -5.57 -18.78
C ASP A 187 7.54 -5.07 -17.53
N ILE A 188 8.06 -3.83 -17.56
CA ILE A 188 8.60 -3.17 -16.37
C ILE A 188 7.50 -3.01 -15.31
N LYS A 189 6.31 -2.54 -15.70
CA LYS A 189 5.15 -2.41 -14.80
C LYS A 189 4.73 -3.76 -14.21
N ASN A 190 4.66 -4.82 -15.03
CA ASN A 190 4.33 -6.15 -14.55
C ASN A 190 5.37 -6.69 -13.56
N ARG A 191 6.66 -6.47 -13.85
CA ARG A 191 7.76 -6.88 -12.97
C ARG A 191 7.68 -6.19 -11.62
N LEU A 192 7.39 -4.88 -11.59
CA LEU A 192 7.28 -4.12 -10.34
C LEU A 192 5.94 -4.36 -9.61
N GLY A 193 4.84 -4.51 -10.35
CA GLY A 193 3.52 -4.80 -9.81
C GLY A 193 3.42 -6.17 -9.13
N SER A 194 4.23 -7.16 -9.56
CA SER A 194 4.33 -8.46 -8.89
C SER A 194 4.92 -8.38 -7.47
N LEU A 195 5.70 -7.33 -7.18
CA LEU A 195 6.25 -7.05 -5.85
C LEU A 195 5.27 -6.22 -4.99
N GLN A 196 4.52 -5.30 -5.59
CA GLN A 196 3.52 -4.47 -4.91
C GLN A 196 2.26 -5.24 -4.48
N ARG A 197 1.92 -6.37 -5.10
CA ARG A 197 0.80 -7.23 -4.68
C ARG A 197 0.98 -7.95 -3.33
N ARG A 198 2.14 -7.78 -2.66
CA ARG A 198 2.34 -8.22 -1.27
C ARG A 198 2.07 -7.13 -0.23
N THR A 199 1.85 -5.90 -0.64
CA THR A 199 1.66 -4.76 0.27
C THR A 199 0.83 -3.71 -0.44
N LEU A 200 -0.50 -3.78 -0.36
CA LEU A 200 -1.43 -2.62 -0.40
C LEU A 200 -2.89 -3.12 -0.46
N GLN A 201 -3.46 -3.36 0.72
CA GLN A 201 -4.87 -3.08 0.96
C GLN A 201 -4.96 -1.60 1.39
N SER A 202 -5.87 -0.86 0.76
CA SER A 202 -6.37 0.48 1.11
C SER A 202 -5.36 1.61 1.35
N ARG A 203 -5.11 2.44 0.32
CA ARG A 203 -4.73 3.85 0.52
C ARG A 203 -5.98 4.71 0.40
N PHE A 204 -6.50 5.18 1.54
CA PHE A 204 -7.46 6.28 1.57
C PHE A 204 -6.71 7.53 2.03
N SER A 205 -6.71 8.57 1.20
CA SER A 205 -6.27 9.91 1.61
C SER A 205 -7.40 10.56 2.45
N PRO A 206 -7.10 11.34 3.51
CA PRO A 206 -8.11 11.98 4.37
C PRO A 206 -8.85 13.17 3.72
N ILE A 207 -8.73 13.30 2.41
CA ILE A 207 -9.13 14.47 1.64
C ILE A 207 -10.04 13.96 0.53
N VAL A 208 -11.30 14.38 0.59
CA VAL A 208 -12.29 14.07 -0.45
C VAL A 208 -12.25 15.20 -1.47
N ILE A 209 -12.03 14.84 -2.72
CA ILE A 209 -12.07 15.77 -3.85
C ILE A 209 -13.32 15.38 -4.64
N THR A 210 -14.18 16.35 -4.93
CA THR A 210 -15.39 16.14 -5.72
C THR A 210 -15.30 16.95 -7.00
N PRO A 211 -15.39 16.28 -8.18
CA PRO A 211 -15.41 14.83 -8.34
C PRO A 211 -14.07 14.17 -7.98
N ASP A 212 -14.14 12.90 -7.59
CA ASP A 212 -13.00 12.08 -7.15
C ASP A 212 -12.24 11.44 -8.32
N SER A 213 -12.78 11.59 -9.53
CA SER A 213 -12.16 11.24 -10.80
C SER A 213 -11.73 12.49 -11.57
N GLU A 214 -10.78 12.31 -12.49
CA GLU A 214 -10.47 13.30 -13.51
C GLU A 214 -11.74 13.76 -14.25
N ILE A 215 -11.84 15.07 -14.50
CA ILE A 215 -12.79 15.65 -15.46
C ILE A 215 -11.98 16.15 -16.63
N ASP A 216 -12.29 15.66 -17.83
CA ASP A 216 -11.64 16.08 -19.07
C ASP A 216 -10.10 16.04 -18.96
N ASP A 217 -9.54 14.96 -18.40
CA ASP A 217 -8.10 14.77 -18.15
C ASP A 217 -7.47 15.84 -17.23
N ILE A 218 -8.27 16.42 -16.33
CA ILE A 218 -7.81 17.37 -15.31
C ILE A 218 -8.13 16.78 -13.94
N SER A 219 -7.14 16.76 -13.04
CA SER A 219 -7.28 16.21 -11.69
C SER A 219 -6.78 17.21 -10.65
N VAL A 220 -7.35 17.14 -9.44
CA VAL A 220 -6.79 17.81 -8.27
C VAL A 220 -6.20 16.73 -7.37
N LYS A 221 -4.99 16.98 -6.88
CA LYS A 221 -4.28 16.13 -5.94
C LYS A 221 -3.76 16.97 -4.79
N ILE A 222 -3.52 16.31 -3.65
CA ILE A 222 -2.80 16.89 -2.53
C ILE A 222 -1.50 16.10 -2.33
N ASP A 223 -0.38 16.81 -2.29
CA ASP A 223 0.93 16.18 -2.08
C ASP A 223 1.25 15.91 -0.59
N GLY A 224 2.38 15.26 -0.33
CA GLY A 224 2.82 14.92 1.03
C GLY A 224 3.13 16.13 1.94
N ASP A 225 3.19 17.33 1.36
CA ASP A 225 3.37 18.60 2.08
C ASP A 225 2.04 19.33 2.33
N ASN A 226 0.90 18.71 1.99
CA ASN A 226 -0.43 19.32 2.00
C ASN A 226 -0.51 20.56 1.09
N GLN A 227 -0.04 20.45 -0.15
CA GLN A 227 -0.20 21.50 -1.16
C GLN A 227 -1.19 21.05 -2.24
N PHE A 228 -1.97 22.01 -2.75
CA PHE A 228 -2.84 21.80 -3.90
C PHE A 228 -1.99 21.59 -5.15
N ASN A 229 -2.15 20.44 -5.77
CA ASN A 229 -1.57 20.07 -7.04
C ASN A 229 -2.70 19.97 -8.07
N ILE A 230 -2.67 20.82 -9.09
CA ILE A 230 -3.59 20.73 -10.22
C ILE A 230 -2.82 20.02 -11.33
N GLU A 231 -3.29 18.83 -11.64
CA GLU A 231 -2.74 17.98 -12.66
C GLU A 231 -3.45 18.26 -13.99
N ASN A 232 -2.64 18.56 -15.00
CA ASN A 232 -3.14 18.77 -16.35
C ASN A 232 -2.65 17.64 -17.27
N ASP A 233 -3.51 16.67 -17.52
CA ASP A 233 -3.31 15.62 -18.51
C ASP A 233 -3.90 15.98 -19.89
N THR A 234 -4.41 17.20 -20.04
CA THR A 234 -4.85 17.73 -21.34
C THR A 234 -3.68 18.27 -22.17
N ARG A 235 -3.93 18.44 -23.48
CA ARG A 235 -3.03 19.18 -24.39
C ARG A 235 -3.23 20.70 -24.33
N LEU A 236 -3.96 21.21 -23.35
CA LEU A 236 -4.38 22.62 -23.26
C LEU A 236 -3.66 23.31 -22.10
N HIS A 237 -3.51 24.62 -22.17
CA HIS A 237 -3.01 25.39 -21.04
C HIS A 237 -4.13 25.63 -20.02
N LEU A 238 -3.83 25.46 -18.73
CA LEU A 238 -4.77 25.75 -17.65
C LEU A 238 -4.30 26.91 -16.79
N ALA A 239 -5.25 27.62 -16.20
CA ALA A 239 -5.02 28.48 -15.04
C ALA A 239 -6.02 28.12 -13.96
N PHE A 240 -5.61 28.11 -12.70
CA PHE A 240 -6.53 27.79 -11.61
C PHE A 240 -6.52 28.85 -10.50
N GLN A 241 -7.65 28.91 -9.79
CA GLN A 241 -7.88 29.75 -8.63
C GLN A 241 -8.41 28.87 -7.50
N VAL A 242 -7.98 29.15 -6.26
CA VAL A 242 -8.51 28.47 -5.07
C VAL A 242 -9.16 29.51 -4.17
N VAL A 243 -10.41 29.26 -3.79
CA VAL A 243 -11.22 30.13 -2.95
C VAL A 243 -11.69 29.32 -1.74
N ASN A 244 -11.51 29.86 -0.54
CA ASN A 244 -12.02 29.20 0.67
C ASN A 244 -13.56 29.30 0.75
N THR A 245 -14.15 28.59 1.71
CA THR A 245 -15.61 28.62 1.98
C THR A 245 -16.14 30.01 2.35
N GLU A 246 -15.29 30.95 2.78
CA GLU A 246 -15.63 32.35 3.08
C GLU A 246 -15.57 33.28 1.86
N GLY A 247 -15.21 32.76 0.67
CA GLY A 247 -15.08 33.55 -0.56
C GLY A 247 -13.75 34.29 -0.70
N LYS A 248 -12.78 34.07 0.18
CA LYS A 248 -11.43 34.66 0.11
C LYS A 248 -10.57 33.85 -0.86
N THR A 249 -10.00 34.53 -1.85
CA THR A 249 -9.01 33.91 -2.75
C THR A 249 -7.72 33.59 -2.02
N ILE A 250 -7.38 32.30 -2.00
CA ILE A 250 -6.14 31.76 -1.45
C ILE A 250 -5.05 31.77 -2.53
N CYS A 251 -5.41 31.36 -3.75
CA CYS A 251 -4.52 31.28 -4.90
C CYS A 251 -5.19 32.01 -6.06
N GLN A 252 -4.56 33.06 -6.59
CA GLN A 252 -5.08 33.81 -7.74
C GLN A 252 -4.72 33.09 -9.05
N TYR A 253 -5.52 33.32 -10.10
CA TYR A 253 -5.16 32.87 -11.45
C TYR A 253 -3.76 33.35 -11.84
N GLY A 254 -3.02 32.48 -12.53
CA GLY A 254 -1.67 32.81 -12.99
C GLY A 254 -1.69 33.98 -13.96
N SER A 255 -0.88 35.00 -13.69
CA SER A 255 -0.78 36.20 -14.54
C SER A 255 0.17 36.03 -15.73
N GLY A 256 0.74 34.83 -15.93
CA GLY A 256 1.63 34.49 -17.04
C GLY A 256 2.19 33.07 -16.94
N MET A 257 2.88 32.61 -18.00
CA MET A 257 3.37 31.23 -18.18
C MET A 257 4.38 30.72 -17.13
N TRP A 258 4.93 31.65 -16.32
CA TRP A 258 5.88 31.36 -15.25
C TRP A 258 5.23 31.38 -13.86
N SER A 259 3.92 31.58 -13.79
CA SER A 259 3.18 31.59 -12.53
C SER A 259 2.95 30.17 -12.02
N SER A 260 3.04 29.95 -10.71
CA SER A 260 2.79 28.62 -10.11
C SER A 260 1.33 28.17 -10.23
N SER A 261 0.41 29.10 -10.48
CA SER A 261 -1.01 28.85 -10.77
C SER A 261 -1.36 28.78 -12.26
N TYR A 262 -0.33 28.71 -13.12
CA TYR A 262 -0.43 28.36 -14.53
C TYR A 262 0.05 26.92 -14.71
N VAL A 263 -0.69 26.14 -15.48
CA VAL A 263 -0.36 24.74 -15.77
C VAL A 263 -0.15 24.60 -17.27
N GLY A 264 1.09 24.31 -17.68
CA GLY A 264 1.42 24.04 -19.07
C GLY A 264 0.63 22.84 -19.62
N PRO A 265 0.54 22.67 -20.95
CA PRO A 265 -0.09 21.50 -21.53
C PRO A 265 0.76 20.27 -21.22
N GLN A 266 0.20 19.08 -21.39
CA GLN A 266 0.99 17.86 -21.38
C GLN A 266 2.03 17.94 -22.51
N GLU A 267 3.30 18.18 -22.15
CA GLU A 267 4.37 18.52 -23.13
C GLU A 267 4.94 17.32 -23.89
N THR A 268 4.52 16.09 -23.58
CA THR A 268 4.78 14.87 -24.39
C THR A 268 3.76 13.79 -24.03
N MET A 269 3.59 12.78 -24.89
CA MET A 269 2.59 11.71 -24.72
C MET A 269 2.94 10.73 -23.56
N TRP A 270 3.91 11.06 -22.69
CA TRP A 270 4.31 10.33 -21.48
C TRP A 270 3.52 10.66 -20.21
N HIS A 271 2.40 11.36 -20.30
CA HIS A 271 1.60 11.72 -19.12
C HIS A 271 2.47 12.35 -18.01
N ILE A 272 3.41 13.22 -18.39
CA ILE A 272 3.92 14.18 -17.42
C ILE A 272 2.87 15.27 -17.41
N ALA A 273 1.84 15.05 -16.61
CA ALA A 273 0.96 16.12 -16.25
C ALA A 273 1.82 17.27 -15.72
N LYS A 274 1.64 18.46 -16.28
CA LYS A 274 2.20 19.63 -15.64
C LYS A 274 1.39 19.83 -14.37
N THR A 275 2.11 20.05 -13.27
CA THR A 275 1.52 20.32 -11.98
C THR A 275 1.59 21.81 -11.72
N GLY A 276 0.43 22.41 -11.50
CA GLY A 276 0.34 23.70 -10.87
C GLY A 276 0.37 23.57 -9.35
N ILE A 277 1.13 24.42 -8.67
CA ILE A 277 1.24 24.40 -7.21
C ILE A 277 0.76 25.73 -6.64
N CYS A 278 -0.15 25.65 -5.66
CA CYS A 278 -0.42 26.81 -4.81
C CYS A 278 0.48 26.83 -3.58
N GLY A 279 1.57 27.62 -3.65
CA GLY A 279 2.51 27.76 -2.55
C GLY A 279 1.92 28.44 -1.31
N GLY A 280 2.21 27.89 -0.13
CA GLY A 280 2.01 28.56 1.16
C GLY A 280 0.62 28.45 1.82
N SER A 281 -0.24 27.56 1.35
CA SER A 281 -1.63 27.47 1.83
C SER A 281 -1.98 26.10 2.43
N VAL A 282 -2.64 26.11 3.60
CA VAL A 282 -3.15 24.91 4.27
C VAL A 282 -4.24 24.27 3.41
N VAL A 283 -4.25 22.94 3.28
CA VAL A 283 -5.43 22.18 2.81
C VAL A 283 -6.58 22.42 3.78
N GLN A 284 -7.65 23.03 3.28
CA GLN A 284 -8.90 23.28 3.99
C GLN A 284 -10.05 23.17 2.99
N ASP A 285 -11.28 23.16 3.48
CA ASP A 285 -12.45 23.17 2.59
C ASP A 285 -12.37 24.36 1.62
N ALA A 286 -12.41 24.04 0.33
CA ALA A 286 -12.12 25.01 -0.71
C ALA A 286 -12.83 24.65 -2.02
N LYS A 287 -13.12 25.68 -2.81
CA LYS A 287 -13.48 25.56 -4.22
C LYS A 287 -12.27 25.86 -5.07
N ILE A 288 -11.93 24.93 -5.95
CA ILE A 288 -10.84 25.05 -6.91
C ILE A 288 -11.49 25.24 -8.25
N ARG A 289 -11.27 26.40 -8.86
CA ARG A 289 -11.77 26.71 -10.19
C ARG A 289 -10.63 26.64 -11.19
N VAL A 290 -10.81 25.83 -12.21
CA VAL A 290 -9.86 25.66 -13.30
C VAL A 290 -10.45 26.25 -14.58
N LEU A 291 -9.65 27.07 -15.26
CA LEU A 291 -9.95 27.64 -16.58
C LEU A 291 -9.10 26.89 -17.60
N SER A 292 -9.75 26.44 -18.69
CA SER A 292 -9.10 25.83 -19.84
C SER A 292 -9.39 26.65 -21.10
N ALA A 293 -8.39 26.79 -21.98
CA ALA A 293 -8.62 27.28 -23.34
C ALA A 293 -9.24 26.15 -24.16
N GLY A 294 -10.37 26.39 -24.83
CA GLY A 294 -11.03 25.37 -25.67
C GLY A 294 -10.11 24.77 -26.74
N SER A 295 -10.51 23.61 -27.29
CA SER A 295 -9.67 22.69 -28.09
C SER A 295 -9.17 23.18 -29.46
N ASP A 296 -9.14 24.48 -29.75
CA ASP A 296 -8.65 25.01 -31.03
C ASP A 296 -7.27 25.66 -30.88
N SER A 297 -6.37 25.28 -31.78
CA SER A 297 -4.91 25.34 -31.61
C SER A 297 -4.26 26.72 -31.82
N THR A 298 -4.72 27.79 -31.15
CA THR A 298 -4.08 29.11 -31.23
C THR A 298 -3.87 29.81 -29.88
N THR A 299 -2.65 29.63 -29.32
CA THR A 299 -1.91 30.43 -28.32
C THR A 299 -2.60 31.61 -27.58
N LEU A 300 -2.53 31.56 -26.23
CA LEU A 300 -2.55 32.63 -25.18
C LEU A 300 -3.63 33.73 -25.19
N THR A 301 -4.29 33.99 -26.31
CA THR A 301 -5.35 35.01 -26.44
C THR A 301 -6.70 34.45 -26.02
N ASP A 302 -6.91 33.13 -26.16
CA ASP A 302 -8.16 32.44 -25.84
C ASP A 302 -8.41 32.24 -24.33
N LEU A 303 -7.40 32.34 -23.46
CA LEU A 303 -7.63 32.30 -22.00
C LEU A 303 -8.39 33.53 -21.48
N ALA A 304 -8.45 34.62 -22.25
CA ALA A 304 -9.19 35.84 -21.91
C ALA A 304 -10.69 35.76 -22.29
N THR A 305 -11.08 34.78 -23.11
CA THR A 305 -12.45 34.50 -23.54
C THR A 305 -12.79 33.06 -23.15
N VAL A 306 -13.03 32.85 -21.86
CA VAL A 306 -13.19 31.51 -21.26
C VAL A 306 -14.33 30.73 -21.90
N ASP A 307 -14.04 29.56 -22.50
CA ASP A 307 -15.05 28.65 -23.05
C ASP A 307 -15.42 27.48 -22.12
N VAL A 308 -14.58 27.13 -21.12
CA VAL A 308 -14.92 26.08 -20.13
C VAL A 308 -14.40 26.42 -18.72
N VAL A 309 -15.28 26.32 -17.72
CA VAL A 309 -14.97 26.44 -16.29
C VAL A 309 -15.24 25.11 -15.61
N ILE A 310 -14.24 24.54 -14.95
CA ILE A 310 -14.37 23.30 -14.16
C ILE A 310 -14.17 23.64 -12.68
N ASP A 311 -15.13 23.24 -11.85
CA ASP A 311 -15.09 23.45 -10.40
C ASP A 311 -14.85 22.09 -9.68
N PHE A 312 -13.86 22.05 -8.79
CA PHE A 312 -13.64 20.95 -7.84
C PHE A 312 -13.92 21.44 -6.41
N GLU A 313 -14.50 20.58 -5.59
CA GLU A 313 -14.72 20.80 -4.16
C GLU A 313 -13.80 19.91 -3.33
N LEU A 314 -13.10 20.50 -2.36
CA LEU A 314 -12.22 19.80 -1.44
C LEU A 314 -12.87 19.75 -0.06
N GLU A 315 -12.93 18.56 0.55
CA GLU A 315 -13.37 18.37 1.93
C GLU A 315 -12.28 17.63 2.74
N VAL A 316 -11.81 18.24 3.83
CA VAL A 316 -10.85 17.59 4.75
C VAL A 316 -11.64 16.87 5.85
N GLU A 317 -11.82 15.56 5.71
CA GLU A 317 -12.68 14.81 6.62
C GLU A 317 -11.87 14.17 7.76
N LEU A 318 -12.02 14.74 8.96
CA LEU A 318 -11.69 14.02 10.20
C LEU A 318 -12.84 13.07 10.51
N ASP A 319 -12.53 11.81 10.80
CA ASP A 319 -13.54 10.81 11.16
C ASP A 319 -12.97 9.79 12.15
N VAL A 320 -13.83 9.26 13.01
CA VAL A 320 -13.45 8.30 14.06
C VAL A 320 -14.41 7.13 14.00
N THR A 321 -13.88 5.95 13.70
CA THR A 321 -14.69 4.75 13.44
C THR A 321 -14.76 3.82 14.64
N SER A 322 -13.69 3.69 15.41
CA SER A 322 -13.69 2.84 16.61
C SER A 322 -12.58 3.20 17.60
N VAL A 323 -12.76 2.73 18.83
CA VAL A 323 -11.80 2.90 19.94
C VAL A 323 -11.56 1.55 20.59
N GLU A 324 -10.30 1.25 20.90
CA GLU A 324 -9.90 0.08 21.67
C GLU A 324 -8.95 0.47 22.83
N PRO A 325 -9.06 -0.16 24.01
CA PRO A 325 -10.09 -1.15 24.37
C PRO A 325 -11.45 -0.48 24.62
N THR A 326 -12.54 -1.20 24.36
CA THR A 326 -13.92 -0.76 24.65
C THR A 326 -14.33 -0.96 26.11
N VAL A 327 -13.55 -1.74 26.88
CA VAL A 327 -13.75 -1.95 28.31
C VAL A 327 -12.41 -1.89 29.03
N ILE A 328 -12.36 -1.20 30.17
CA ILE A 328 -11.15 -0.99 30.98
C ILE A 328 -11.39 -1.41 32.42
N ASN A 329 -10.40 -2.05 33.03
CA ASN A 329 -10.39 -2.33 34.46
C ASN A 329 -9.66 -1.23 35.24
N PRO A 330 -10.22 -0.72 36.35
CA PRO A 330 -9.64 0.31 37.22
C PRO A 330 -8.49 -0.24 38.08
N ASP A 331 -7.40 -0.67 37.44
CA ASP A 331 -6.24 -1.29 38.11
C ASP A 331 -5.15 -0.30 38.55
N GLY A 332 -5.39 1.01 38.37
CA GLY A 332 -4.45 2.07 38.70
C GLY A 332 -3.30 2.26 37.70
N GLU A 333 -3.29 1.52 36.58
CA GLU A 333 -2.29 1.67 35.52
C GLU A 333 -2.80 2.56 34.38
N SER A 334 -1.91 3.35 33.78
CA SER A 334 -2.23 4.11 32.56
C SER A 334 -2.60 3.16 31.42
N LYS A 335 -3.55 3.57 30.59
CA LYS A 335 -4.14 2.71 29.55
C LYS A 335 -3.77 3.21 28.17
N ARG A 336 -3.30 2.31 27.30
CA ARG A 336 -3.17 2.62 25.88
C ARG A 336 -4.56 2.61 25.26
N ILE A 337 -4.96 3.75 24.70
CA ILE A 337 -6.21 3.88 23.95
C ILE A 337 -5.84 4.05 22.48
N THR A 338 -6.24 3.09 21.66
CA THR A 338 -6.09 3.11 20.20
C THR A 338 -7.38 3.62 19.58
N ILE A 339 -7.26 4.55 18.65
CA ILE A 339 -8.37 5.16 17.92
C ILE A 339 -8.16 4.85 16.44
N GLN A 340 -9.17 4.26 15.81
CA GLN A 340 -9.23 4.02 14.38
C GLN A 340 -10.15 5.04 13.71
N GLY A 341 -9.83 5.42 12.49
CA GLY A 341 -10.58 6.41 11.73
C GLY A 341 -9.81 6.88 10.50
N ARG A 342 -9.91 8.17 10.20
CA ARG A 342 -9.16 8.85 9.13
C ARG A 342 -8.99 10.32 9.47
N GLY A 343 -8.03 10.97 8.82
CA GLY A 343 -7.73 12.39 9.06
C GLY A 343 -6.85 12.64 10.28
N PHE A 344 -6.10 11.64 10.74
CA PHE A 344 -5.20 11.81 11.89
C PHE A 344 -3.81 12.33 11.53
N GLN A 345 -3.45 12.41 10.24
CA GLN A 345 -2.10 12.81 9.85
C GLN A 345 -1.73 14.20 10.39
N PRO A 346 -0.49 14.40 10.89
CA PRO A 346 -0.04 15.72 11.30
C PRO A 346 0.09 16.66 10.10
N VAL A 347 -0.45 17.86 10.22
CA VAL A 347 -0.46 18.86 9.14
C VAL A 347 0.48 20.01 9.48
N LYS A 348 1.19 20.52 8.48
CA LYS A 348 2.03 21.73 8.61
C LYS A 348 1.27 22.90 7.97
N PRO A 349 0.53 23.71 8.76
CA PRO A 349 -0.38 24.70 8.17
C PRO A 349 0.32 25.81 7.36
N ASN A 350 1.58 26.12 7.65
CA ASN A 350 2.38 26.99 6.80
C ASN A 350 3.87 26.69 6.95
N PHE A 351 4.69 27.19 6.01
CA PHE A 351 6.14 26.94 5.95
C PHE A 351 6.87 27.26 7.27
N TRP A 352 6.41 28.28 8.00
CA TRP A 352 7.00 28.78 9.25
C TRP A 352 6.46 28.09 10.52
N SER A 353 5.40 27.28 10.41
CA SER A 353 4.75 26.61 11.53
C SER A 353 5.32 25.21 11.77
N GLY A 354 5.36 24.79 13.04
CA GLY A 354 5.56 23.38 13.39
C GLY A 354 4.35 22.53 13.03
N LYS A 355 4.56 21.21 12.88
CA LYS A 355 3.48 20.24 12.65
C LYS A 355 2.41 20.34 13.75
N LYS A 356 1.16 20.39 13.33
CA LYS A 356 -0.04 20.33 14.16
C LYS A 356 -0.60 18.92 14.10
N TYR A 357 -1.07 18.43 15.24
CA TYR A 357 -1.54 17.05 15.41
C TYR A 357 -3.02 17.07 15.81
N PRO A 358 -3.76 15.97 15.59
CA PRO A 358 -5.02 15.79 16.29
C PRO A 358 -4.81 15.75 17.80
N LEU A 359 -5.83 16.17 18.53
CA LEU A 359 -5.90 16.07 19.98
C LEU A 359 -7.09 15.17 20.33
N VAL A 360 -6.87 14.28 21.29
CA VAL A 360 -7.89 13.33 21.77
C VAL A 360 -8.31 13.76 23.15
N THR A 361 -9.59 14.04 23.36
CA THR A 361 -10.16 14.34 24.67
C THR A 361 -10.97 13.13 25.14
N LEU A 362 -10.67 12.67 26.35
CA LEU A 362 -11.44 11.65 27.05
C LEU A 362 -12.27 12.32 28.13
N THR A 363 -13.56 12.03 28.18
CA THR A 363 -14.51 12.64 29.13
C THR A 363 -15.27 11.56 29.89
N SER A 364 -15.11 11.55 31.21
CA SER A 364 -15.93 10.70 32.10
C SER A 364 -17.35 11.24 32.16
N GLN A 365 -18.34 10.40 31.88
CA GLN A 365 -19.75 10.79 31.99
C GLN A 365 -20.21 10.92 33.43
N GLN A 366 -19.65 10.12 34.35
CA GLN A 366 -20.06 10.17 35.75
C GLN A 366 -19.49 11.38 36.50
N THR A 367 -18.25 11.79 36.19
CA THR A 367 -17.58 12.91 36.87
C THR A 367 -17.54 14.21 36.07
N ALA A 368 -17.84 14.16 34.76
CA ALA A 368 -17.63 15.22 33.79
C ALA A 368 -16.16 15.69 33.65
N VAL A 369 -15.20 14.98 34.27
CA VAL A 369 -13.77 15.29 34.13
C VAL A 369 -13.33 14.95 32.71
N SER A 370 -12.71 15.93 32.06
CA SER A 370 -12.17 15.80 30.71
C SER A 370 -10.65 15.98 30.72
N LYS A 371 -9.93 15.14 29.99
CA LYS A 371 -8.49 15.30 29.76
C LYS A 371 -8.15 15.17 28.28
N THR A 372 -7.28 16.07 27.82
CA THR A 372 -6.83 16.12 26.43
C THR A 372 -5.40 15.58 26.30
N TYR A 373 -5.22 14.69 25.34
CA TYR A 373 -3.99 13.97 25.05
C TYR A 373 -3.48 14.31 23.65
N LYS A 374 -2.15 14.41 23.53
CA LYS A 374 -1.49 14.34 22.24
C LYS A 374 -1.27 12.87 21.88
N PRO A 375 -1.50 12.47 20.63
CA PRO A 375 -1.14 11.14 20.14
C PRO A 375 0.33 10.85 20.42
N TYR A 376 0.59 9.67 20.98
CA TYR A 376 1.95 9.17 21.14
C TYR A 376 2.47 8.60 19.81
N TYR A 377 1.54 8.10 18.99
CA TYR A 377 1.79 7.52 17.67
C TYR A 377 0.60 7.80 16.76
N ILE A 378 0.92 8.00 15.48
CA ILE A 378 -0.02 8.02 14.38
C ILE A 378 0.61 7.18 13.29
N ASN A 379 -0.14 6.25 12.70
CA ASN A 379 0.37 5.46 11.59
C ASN A 379 0.60 6.34 10.35
N HIS A 380 1.36 5.82 9.40
CA HIS A 380 1.75 6.59 8.23
C HIS A 380 0.54 7.11 7.44
N ASP A 381 -0.52 6.30 7.33
CA ASP A 381 -1.71 6.62 6.54
C ASP A 381 -2.73 7.47 7.33
N GLY A 382 -2.47 7.79 8.61
CA GLY A 382 -3.36 8.59 9.46
C GLY A 382 -4.73 7.97 9.72
N THR A 383 -4.81 6.64 9.67
CA THR A 383 -6.01 5.85 9.94
C THR A 383 -6.03 5.26 11.36
N GLU A 384 -4.88 5.20 12.01
CA GLU A 384 -4.73 4.73 13.39
C GLU A 384 -3.88 5.73 14.18
N MET A 385 -4.30 6.03 15.40
CA MET A 385 -3.46 6.68 16.39
C MET A 385 -3.66 6.04 17.76
N TRP A 386 -2.72 6.26 18.68
CA TRP A 386 -2.95 5.89 20.07
C TRP A 386 -2.37 6.89 21.07
N ILE A 387 -2.99 6.95 22.24
CA ILE A 387 -2.63 7.78 23.39
C ILE A 387 -2.35 6.89 24.61
N MET A 388 -1.61 7.44 25.59
CA MET A 388 -1.53 6.87 26.94
C MET A 388 -2.41 7.70 27.87
N ALA A 389 -3.60 7.18 28.17
CA ALA A 389 -4.55 7.80 29.09
C ALA A 389 -4.16 7.50 30.55
N ASP A 390 -4.29 8.49 31.42
CA ASP A 390 -3.94 8.33 32.83
C ASP A 390 -4.97 7.47 33.56
N ALA A 391 -4.49 6.65 34.50
CA ALA A 391 -5.34 5.81 35.33
C ALA A 391 -6.46 6.59 36.06
N SER A 392 -6.22 7.87 36.37
CA SER A 392 -7.16 8.70 37.13
C SER A 392 -8.48 8.99 36.41
N LEU A 393 -8.61 8.66 35.11
CA LEU A 393 -9.88 8.75 34.38
C LEU A 393 -10.75 7.51 34.57
N PHE A 394 -10.18 6.41 35.06
CA PHE A 394 -10.80 5.11 35.08
C PHE A 394 -10.91 4.60 36.53
N GLU A 395 -11.23 5.47 37.50
CA GLU A 395 -11.28 5.08 38.93
C GLU A 395 -12.65 4.58 39.37
N LEU A 396 -13.72 4.96 38.65
CA LEU A 396 -15.09 4.66 39.02
C LEU A 396 -15.64 3.49 38.19
N ASP A 397 -16.22 2.52 38.90
CA ASP A 397 -16.93 1.38 38.33
C ASP A 397 -18.21 1.84 37.63
N ASP A 398 -18.57 1.18 36.52
CA ASP A 398 -19.73 1.48 35.67
C ASP A 398 -19.70 2.90 35.05
N ASP A 399 -18.52 3.54 34.99
CA ASP A 399 -18.35 4.81 34.27
C ASP A 399 -18.22 4.58 32.76
N LYS A 400 -18.66 5.57 32.00
CA LYS A 400 -18.53 5.59 30.54
C LYS A 400 -17.68 6.77 30.11
N ILE A 401 -16.76 6.53 29.19
CA ILE A 401 -15.83 7.52 28.69
C ILE A 401 -16.16 7.84 27.25
N ASP A 402 -16.47 9.10 26.99
CA ASP A 402 -16.61 9.64 25.65
C ASP A 402 -15.23 9.96 25.07
N VAL A 403 -15.08 9.76 23.77
CA VAL A 403 -13.85 10.04 23.03
C VAL A 403 -14.15 11.11 21.98
N SER A 404 -13.49 12.25 22.09
CA SER A 404 -13.62 13.37 21.16
C SER A 404 -12.28 13.66 20.50
N VAL A 405 -12.22 13.67 19.17
CA VAL A 405 -11.02 13.96 18.39
C VAL A 405 -11.20 15.29 17.67
N LYS A 406 -10.25 16.21 17.84
CA LYS A 406 -10.21 17.47 17.09
C LYS A 406 -8.85 17.66 16.45
N HIS A 407 -8.84 17.99 15.16
CA HIS A 407 -7.60 18.32 14.48
C HIS A 407 -7.17 19.76 14.78
N SER A 408 -6.02 19.95 15.43
CA SER A 408 -5.61 21.30 15.89
C SER A 408 -5.18 22.27 14.78
N ALA A 409 -5.06 21.79 13.53
CA ALA A 409 -4.76 22.64 12.38
C ALA A 409 -6.00 23.29 11.75
N PHE A 410 -7.19 22.74 12.00
CA PHE A 410 -8.41 23.12 11.31
C PHE A 410 -9.45 23.63 12.29
N ASP A 411 -10.24 24.62 11.88
CA ASP A 411 -11.41 25.04 12.65
C ASP A 411 -12.63 24.20 12.27
N LEU A 412 -12.47 22.88 12.39
CA LEU A 412 -13.52 21.90 12.17
C LEU A 412 -14.11 21.42 13.51
N PRO A 413 -15.38 21.00 13.52
CA PRO A 413 -15.97 20.38 14.71
C PRO A 413 -15.20 19.12 15.10
N ALA A 414 -15.17 18.83 16.39
CA ALA A 414 -14.62 17.58 16.88
C ALA A 414 -15.50 16.40 16.44
N LYS A 415 -14.89 15.23 16.28
CA LYS A 415 -15.57 13.97 16.01
C LYS A 415 -15.66 13.16 17.29
N GLU A 416 -16.86 12.74 17.63
CA GLU A 416 -17.16 12.18 18.95
C GLU A 416 -17.70 10.76 18.83
N LEU A 417 -17.18 9.88 19.67
CA LEU A 417 -17.77 8.58 19.98
C LEU A 417 -18.22 8.63 21.44
N LEU A 418 -19.54 8.66 21.64
CA LEU A 418 -20.15 8.60 22.96
C LEU A 418 -20.13 7.17 23.47
N ASP A 419 -20.03 6.99 24.79
CA ASP A 419 -19.98 5.67 25.44
C ASP A 419 -18.87 4.77 24.88
N ALA A 420 -17.77 5.34 24.39
CA ALA A 420 -16.76 4.61 23.63
C ALA A 420 -16.00 3.57 24.47
N ILE A 421 -15.85 3.82 25.78
CA ILE A 421 -15.18 2.93 26.71
C ILE A 421 -16.02 2.80 27.99
N THR A 422 -16.23 1.58 28.47
CA THR A 422 -16.84 1.31 29.79
C THR A 422 -15.77 0.93 30.80
N VAL A 423 -15.87 1.45 32.02
CA VAL A 423 -14.98 1.11 33.14
C VAL A 423 -15.66 0.06 34.01
N GLU A 424 -15.03 -1.11 34.16
CA GLU A 424 -15.59 -2.28 34.83
C GLU A 424 -14.57 -2.90 35.79
N THR A 425 -14.93 -3.01 37.06
CA THR A 425 -14.13 -3.67 38.10
C THR A 425 -14.10 -5.18 37.97
N ASP A 426 -15.18 -5.76 37.45
CA ASP A 426 -15.30 -7.19 37.18
C ASP A 426 -14.52 -7.62 35.92
N LEU A 427 -14.31 -8.93 35.77
CA LEU A 427 -13.70 -9.50 34.56
C LEU A 427 -14.73 -9.52 33.43
N VAL A 428 -14.44 -8.81 32.34
CA VAL A 428 -15.35 -8.67 31.20
C VAL A 428 -14.66 -9.07 29.91
N LEU A 429 -15.35 -9.83 29.06
CA LEU A 429 -14.92 -10.17 27.70
C LEU A 429 -15.61 -9.21 26.73
N SER A 430 -14.83 -8.55 25.87
CA SER A 430 -15.34 -7.52 24.95
C SER A 430 -15.42 -7.97 23.50
N SER A 431 -14.47 -8.79 23.04
CA SER A 431 -14.51 -9.33 21.67
C SER A 431 -13.68 -10.61 21.52
N VAL A 432 -13.94 -11.32 20.43
CA VAL A 432 -13.18 -12.51 20.02
C VAL A 432 -12.66 -12.32 18.59
N SER A 433 -11.45 -12.79 18.32
CA SER A 433 -10.80 -12.63 17.02
C SER A 433 -11.53 -13.31 15.86
N LYS A 434 -12.37 -14.30 16.16
CA LYS A 434 -13.25 -14.99 15.22
C LYS A 434 -14.55 -15.37 15.91
N THR A 435 -15.68 -14.93 15.37
CA THR A 435 -17.02 -15.41 15.76
C THR A 435 -17.40 -16.72 15.07
N GLN A 436 -16.68 -17.09 14.00
CA GLN A 436 -16.75 -18.38 13.32
C GLN A 436 -15.35 -18.99 13.21
N ALA A 437 -15.15 -20.20 13.72
CA ALA A 437 -13.84 -20.82 13.81
C ALA A 437 -13.86 -22.32 13.49
N ALA A 438 -12.67 -22.87 13.23
CA ALA A 438 -12.48 -24.31 13.05
C ALA A 438 -12.01 -24.97 14.35
N SER A 439 -12.27 -26.27 14.50
CA SER A 439 -11.60 -27.06 15.54
C SER A 439 -10.09 -26.87 15.46
N ASN A 440 -9.40 -26.82 16.61
CA ASN A 440 -7.95 -26.60 16.70
C ASN A 440 -7.43 -25.20 16.30
N ASP A 441 -8.31 -24.24 15.93
CA ASP A 441 -7.92 -22.84 15.74
C ASP A 441 -7.39 -22.20 17.02
N ILE A 442 -6.58 -21.15 16.88
CA ILE A 442 -6.23 -20.25 17.98
C ILE A 442 -7.21 -19.09 17.97
N LEU A 443 -7.90 -18.89 19.09
CA LEU A 443 -8.72 -17.71 19.33
C LEU A 443 -7.97 -16.75 20.25
N THR A 444 -8.15 -15.46 19.98
CA THR A 444 -7.75 -14.37 20.85
C THR A 444 -9.03 -13.70 21.34
N VAL A 445 -9.19 -13.57 22.65
CA VAL A 445 -10.30 -12.89 23.30
C VAL A 445 -9.77 -11.62 23.94
N LYS A 446 -10.35 -10.48 23.60
CA LYS A 446 -10.08 -9.19 24.23
C LYS A 446 -11.08 -8.94 25.35
N GLY A 447 -10.67 -8.18 26.35
CA GLY A 447 -11.49 -7.86 27.52
C GLY A 447 -10.74 -7.00 28.52
N SER A 448 -11.21 -7.00 29.76
CA SER A 448 -10.61 -6.30 30.88
C SER A 448 -10.58 -7.20 32.13
N GLY A 449 -9.63 -6.93 33.02
CA GLY A 449 -9.58 -7.56 34.34
C GLY A 449 -8.87 -8.91 34.40
N PHE A 450 -8.22 -9.38 33.33
CA PHE A 450 -7.44 -10.61 33.38
C PHE A 450 -6.25 -10.47 34.35
N SER A 451 -5.94 -11.53 35.10
CA SER A 451 -4.69 -11.57 35.86
C SER A 451 -3.51 -11.68 34.91
N LYS A 452 -2.39 -11.01 35.18
CA LYS A 452 -1.16 -11.11 34.36
C LYS A 452 -0.49 -12.49 34.45
N TYR A 453 -0.96 -13.37 35.35
CA TYR A 453 -0.43 -14.72 35.55
C TYR A 453 -1.41 -15.78 35.03
N ALA A 454 -0.98 -16.62 34.09
CA ALA A 454 -1.83 -17.66 33.51
C ALA A 454 -2.41 -18.63 34.56
N SER A 455 -1.64 -18.97 35.59
CA SER A 455 -2.09 -19.83 36.70
C SER A 455 -3.18 -19.21 37.57
N LYS A 456 -3.49 -17.92 37.39
CA LYS A 456 -4.54 -17.18 38.10
C LYS A 456 -5.76 -16.90 37.22
N ASN A 457 -5.80 -17.42 36.00
CA ASN A 457 -6.96 -17.36 35.13
C ASN A 457 -7.42 -18.78 34.79
N THR A 458 -8.72 -18.94 34.58
CA THR A 458 -9.31 -20.12 33.94
C THR A 458 -10.22 -19.67 32.82
N VAL A 459 -10.22 -20.40 31.70
CA VAL A 459 -11.04 -20.12 30.52
C VAL A 459 -11.78 -21.39 30.13
N MET A 460 -13.06 -21.23 29.84
CA MET A 460 -13.93 -22.28 29.33
C MET A 460 -14.36 -21.94 27.90
N PHE A 461 -14.35 -22.93 27.03
CA PHE A 461 -14.97 -22.92 25.71
C PHE A 461 -16.09 -23.96 25.71
N GLY A 462 -17.33 -23.52 25.88
CA GLY A 462 -18.47 -24.37 26.25
C GLY A 462 -18.20 -25.10 27.57
N GLN A 463 -18.16 -26.43 27.51
CA GLN A 463 -17.85 -27.30 28.65
C GLN A 463 -16.35 -27.63 28.81
N TYR A 464 -15.51 -27.18 27.88
CA TYR A 464 -14.09 -27.55 27.83
C TYR A 464 -13.23 -26.47 28.49
N GLN A 465 -12.46 -26.83 29.51
CA GLN A 465 -11.40 -25.94 30.02
C GLN A 465 -10.23 -25.95 29.04
N VAL A 466 -9.85 -24.77 28.56
CA VAL A 466 -8.80 -24.60 27.53
C VAL A 466 -7.48 -24.13 28.14
N ALA A 467 -6.38 -24.55 27.53
CA ALA A 467 -5.05 -24.08 27.92
C ALA A 467 -4.77 -22.69 27.35
N ILE A 468 -4.34 -21.78 28.23
CA ILE A 468 -3.95 -20.42 27.86
C ILE A 468 -2.59 -20.46 27.17
N LEU A 469 -2.53 -19.94 25.95
CA LEU A 469 -1.32 -19.85 25.11
C LEU A 469 -0.64 -18.49 25.22
N GLY A 470 -1.42 -17.41 25.34
CA GLY A 470 -0.94 -16.04 25.48
C GLY A 470 -1.86 -15.24 26.40
N LEU A 471 -1.29 -14.25 27.08
CA LEU A 471 -2.00 -13.51 28.13
C LEU A 471 -1.43 -12.10 28.32
N SER A 472 -2.33 -11.14 28.48
CA SER A 472 -2.10 -9.82 29.05
C SER A 472 -3.24 -9.48 30.01
N SER A 473 -3.26 -8.28 30.58
CA SER A 473 -4.41 -7.82 31.40
C SER A 473 -5.68 -7.55 30.56
N THR A 474 -5.57 -7.49 29.23
CA THR A 474 -6.67 -7.15 28.31
C THR A 474 -6.88 -8.17 27.19
N GLU A 475 -6.08 -9.23 27.14
CA GLU A 475 -6.12 -10.22 26.07
C GLU A 475 -5.76 -11.61 26.59
N ILE A 476 -6.46 -12.62 26.12
CA ILE A 476 -6.13 -14.02 26.37
C ILE A 476 -6.26 -14.81 25.06
N SER A 477 -5.29 -15.67 24.76
CA SER A 477 -5.38 -16.55 23.60
C SER A 477 -5.31 -18.01 24.02
N PHE A 478 -6.07 -18.86 23.33
CA PHE A 478 -6.14 -20.28 23.60
C PHE A 478 -6.45 -21.05 22.31
N ARG A 479 -6.23 -22.36 22.33
CA ARG A 479 -6.58 -23.25 21.23
C ARG A 479 -7.94 -23.89 21.45
N ILE A 480 -8.81 -23.83 20.45
CA ILE A 480 -10.08 -24.56 20.43
C ILE A 480 -9.77 -26.06 20.53
N PRO A 481 -10.50 -26.84 21.36
CA PRO A 481 -10.37 -28.29 21.41
C PRO A 481 -10.42 -28.93 20.02
N LYS A 482 -9.76 -30.09 19.89
CA LYS A 482 -9.85 -30.91 18.67
C LYS A 482 -11.20 -31.63 18.66
N ASP A 483 -11.67 -31.94 17.46
CA ASP A 483 -12.82 -32.82 17.23
C ASP A 483 -14.10 -32.34 17.94
N LEU A 484 -14.39 -31.03 17.86
CA LEU A 484 -15.67 -30.50 18.31
C LEU A 484 -16.76 -30.74 17.26
N ASP A 485 -17.94 -31.10 17.74
CA ASP A 485 -19.14 -31.12 16.92
C ASP A 485 -19.49 -29.69 16.47
N PRO A 486 -20.09 -29.50 15.28
CA PRO A 486 -20.60 -28.21 14.85
C PRO A 486 -21.57 -27.60 15.87
N GLY A 487 -21.55 -26.27 16.00
CA GLY A 487 -22.46 -25.55 16.87
C GLY A 487 -21.85 -24.32 17.52
N THR A 488 -22.65 -23.64 18.34
CA THR A 488 -22.24 -22.43 19.06
C THR A 488 -21.73 -22.79 20.46
N TYR A 489 -20.55 -22.28 20.80
CA TYR A 489 -19.89 -22.50 22.07
C TYR A 489 -19.60 -21.16 22.75
N ALA A 490 -20.08 -21.02 23.98
CA ALA A 490 -19.85 -19.85 24.80
C ALA A 490 -18.43 -19.85 25.40
N ILE A 491 -17.76 -18.71 25.33
CA ILE A 491 -16.49 -18.44 25.99
C ILE A 491 -16.78 -17.71 27.29
N LYS A 492 -16.20 -18.19 28.40
CA LYS A 492 -16.16 -17.43 29.66
C LYS A 492 -14.82 -17.60 30.36
N ALA A 493 -14.44 -16.60 31.12
CA ALA A 493 -13.23 -16.60 31.92
C ALA A 493 -13.53 -16.30 33.39
N LYS A 494 -12.61 -16.71 34.27
CA LYS A 494 -12.69 -16.44 35.70
C LYS A 494 -11.29 -16.28 36.28
N ARG A 495 -11.15 -15.39 37.26
CA ARG A 495 -9.91 -15.25 38.04
C ARG A 495 -9.89 -16.21 39.22
N LEU A 496 -8.70 -16.67 39.57
CA LEU A 496 -8.48 -17.60 40.70
C LEU A 496 -7.72 -16.95 41.87
N ASP A 497 -7.28 -15.70 41.71
CA ASP A 497 -6.59 -14.92 42.74
C ASP A 497 -7.53 -14.07 43.61
N SER A 498 -8.82 -13.96 43.25
CA SER A 498 -9.85 -13.29 44.06
C SER A 498 -10.83 -14.29 44.65
N LYS A 499 -11.08 -14.20 45.97
CA LYS A 499 -11.97 -15.10 46.72
C LYS A 499 -13.43 -15.02 46.24
N ASP A 500 -13.85 -13.86 45.74
CA ASP A 500 -15.21 -13.59 45.29
C ASP A 500 -15.34 -13.58 43.75
N SER A 501 -14.34 -14.11 43.04
CA SER A 501 -14.34 -14.06 41.57
C SER A 501 -15.53 -14.80 40.98
N LYS A 502 -16.30 -14.08 40.17
CA LYS A 502 -17.37 -14.62 39.34
C LYS A 502 -16.84 -15.01 37.96
N TRP A 503 -17.63 -15.78 37.22
CA TRP A 503 -17.42 -15.92 35.78
C TRP A 503 -17.74 -14.58 35.10
N SER A 504 -16.99 -14.27 34.04
CA SER A 504 -17.28 -13.15 33.15
C SER A 504 -18.64 -13.33 32.45
N ASN A 505 -19.03 -12.33 31.66
CA ASN A 505 -19.99 -12.52 30.57
C ASN A 505 -19.51 -13.58 29.57
N GLU A 506 -20.42 -14.01 28.70
CA GLU A 506 -20.17 -15.01 27.66
C GLU A 506 -20.01 -14.34 26.28
N LEU A 507 -19.08 -14.84 25.48
CA LEU A 507 -18.97 -14.53 24.05
C LEU A 507 -19.15 -15.81 23.24
N ASP A 508 -19.99 -15.79 22.22
CA ASP A 508 -20.28 -16.96 21.41
C ASP A 508 -19.35 -17.10 20.21
N VAL A 509 -18.92 -18.34 19.96
CA VAL A 509 -18.20 -18.72 18.75
C VAL A 509 -18.88 -19.93 18.11
N GLU A 510 -19.19 -19.80 16.83
CA GLU A 510 -19.74 -20.87 16.01
C GLU A 510 -18.61 -21.71 15.40
N ILE A 511 -18.65 -23.01 15.65
CA ILE A 511 -17.89 -24.00 14.88
C ILE A 511 -18.73 -24.36 13.66
N ALA A 512 -18.38 -23.74 12.54
CA ALA A 512 -19.11 -23.83 11.28
C ALA A 512 -18.94 -25.20 10.61
N GLU A 513 -19.85 -25.55 9.71
CA GLU A 513 -19.83 -26.76 8.89
C GLU A 513 -19.74 -26.45 7.39
N ALA A 514 -19.23 -27.40 6.60
CA ALA A 514 -19.25 -27.33 5.15
C ALA A 514 -19.54 -28.70 4.53
N ASP A 515 -20.28 -28.67 3.43
CA ASP A 515 -20.52 -29.84 2.60
C ASP A 515 -19.28 -30.13 1.75
N ILE A 516 -18.78 -31.35 1.86
CA ILE A 516 -17.69 -31.87 1.05
C ILE A 516 -18.16 -33.09 0.26
N VAL A 517 -17.39 -33.43 -0.77
CA VAL A 517 -17.64 -34.64 -1.55
C VAL A 517 -16.34 -35.42 -1.69
N ILE A 518 -16.30 -36.65 -1.19
CA ILE A 518 -15.20 -37.57 -1.44
C ILE A 518 -15.64 -38.50 -2.57
N THR A 519 -14.91 -38.50 -3.68
CA THR A 519 -15.17 -39.38 -4.81
C THR A 519 -14.17 -40.52 -4.82
N VAL A 520 -14.66 -41.75 -4.81
CA VAL A 520 -13.83 -42.96 -4.92
C VAL A 520 -14.18 -43.66 -6.23
N CYS A 521 -13.17 -44.02 -7.00
CA CYS A 521 -13.34 -44.79 -8.22
C CYS A 521 -12.48 -46.05 -8.23
N ASP A 522 -12.94 -47.07 -8.93
CA ASP A 522 -12.08 -48.04 -9.58
C ASP A 522 -11.68 -47.47 -10.95
N ASN A 523 -10.40 -47.10 -11.09
CA ASN A 523 -9.83 -46.59 -12.33
C ASN A 523 -9.01 -47.64 -13.11
N GLY A 524 -9.16 -48.91 -12.76
CA GLY A 524 -8.64 -50.05 -13.49
C GLY A 524 -9.39 -50.30 -14.79
N GLY A 525 -8.86 -51.21 -15.61
CA GLY A 525 -9.47 -51.57 -16.89
C GLY A 525 -10.75 -52.39 -16.73
N LEU A 526 -10.85 -53.18 -15.66
CA LEU A 526 -11.93 -54.14 -15.44
C LEU A 526 -13.13 -53.58 -14.65
N LYS A 527 -12.92 -52.53 -13.84
CA LYS A 527 -13.99 -51.75 -13.19
C LYS A 527 -14.87 -52.58 -12.24
N ASP A 528 -14.25 -53.50 -11.51
CA ASP A 528 -14.85 -54.52 -10.66
C ASP A 528 -14.36 -54.49 -9.20
N ASP A 529 -13.49 -53.55 -8.82
CA ASP A 529 -12.97 -53.40 -7.47
C ASP A 529 -13.90 -52.61 -6.55
N ASN A 530 -14.05 -53.06 -5.30
CA ASN A 530 -14.92 -52.44 -4.31
C ASN A 530 -14.15 -51.91 -3.10
N PHE A 531 -14.54 -50.74 -2.60
CA PHE A 531 -13.85 -50.03 -1.52
C PHE A 531 -14.82 -49.54 -0.45
N ALA A 532 -14.34 -49.44 0.78
CA ALA A 532 -15.00 -48.81 1.91
C ALA A 532 -14.33 -47.48 2.25
N LEU A 533 -15.14 -46.45 2.50
CA LEU A 533 -14.69 -45.13 2.94
C LEU A 533 -15.14 -44.87 4.38
N ASP A 534 -14.17 -44.63 5.26
CA ASP A 534 -14.38 -44.19 6.63
C ASP A 534 -13.81 -42.77 6.81
N VAL A 535 -14.56 -41.86 7.44
CA VAL A 535 -14.13 -40.48 7.75
C VAL A 535 -14.21 -40.25 9.26
N ASN A 536 -13.12 -39.74 9.85
CA ASN A 536 -12.93 -39.61 11.30
C ASN A 536 -13.23 -40.93 12.06
N GLY A 537 -12.93 -42.07 11.44
CA GLY A 537 -13.18 -43.39 11.99
C GLY A 537 -14.61 -43.93 11.84
N GLN A 538 -15.53 -43.18 11.21
CA GLN A 538 -16.91 -43.60 10.95
C GLN A 538 -17.11 -44.00 9.48
N ARG A 539 -17.76 -45.16 9.24
CA ARG A 539 -18.12 -45.62 7.89
C ARG A 539 -19.12 -44.68 7.24
N ILE A 540 -18.72 -44.07 6.13
CA ILE A 540 -19.57 -43.19 5.31
C ILE A 540 -20.27 -44.00 4.22
N GLY A 541 -19.58 -44.96 3.62
CA GLY A 541 -20.15 -45.79 2.58
C GLY A 541 -19.17 -46.77 1.97
N GLN A 542 -19.65 -47.46 0.93
CA GLN A 542 -18.86 -48.40 0.15
C GLN A 542 -19.25 -48.33 -1.33
N THR A 543 -18.31 -48.64 -2.22
CA THR A 543 -18.58 -48.76 -3.65
C THR A 543 -19.19 -50.13 -3.96
N VAL A 544 -19.97 -50.18 -5.03
CA VAL A 544 -20.50 -51.42 -5.64
C VAL A 544 -20.32 -51.28 -7.14
N THR A 545 -19.11 -51.54 -7.61
CA THR A 545 -18.65 -51.23 -8.96
C THR A 545 -19.23 -52.19 -10.00
N THR A 546 -19.38 -51.65 -11.21
CA THR A 546 -19.76 -52.35 -12.43
C THR A 546 -19.06 -51.66 -13.60
N ASP A 547 -19.01 -52.33 -14.75
CA ASP A 547 -18.51 -51.79 -16.02
C ASP A 547 -19.02 -50.38 -16.37
N ARG A 548 -20.27 -50.06 -15.95
CA ARG A 548 -20.95 -48.79 -16.19
C ARG A 548 -20.94 -47.82 -15.01
N LYS A 549 -20.66 -48.28 -13.79
CA LYS A 549 -20.66 -47.45 -12.58
C LYS A 549 -19.48 -47.85 -11.69
N TYR A 550 -18.37 -47.15 -11.85
CA TYR A 550 -17.12 -47.43 -11.16
C TYR A 550 -16.61 -46.24 -10.35
N CYS A 551 -17.34 -45.12 -10.32
CA CYS A 551 -17.06 -43.95 -9.48
C CYS A 551 -18.26 -43.64 -8.59
N PHE A 552 -18.00 -43.36 -7.32
CA PHE A 552 -19.00 -43.07 -6.29
C PHE A 552 -18.63 -41.79 -5.56
N ALA A 553 -19.57 -40.85 -5.51
CA ALA A 553 -19.45 -39.63 -4.73
C ALA A 553 -20.14 -39.81 -3.37
N PHE A 554 -19.43 -39.52 -2.30
CA PHE A 554 -19.91 -39.53 -0.92
C PHE A 554 -20.01 -38.09 -0.43
N PRO A 555 -21.19 -37.44 -0.50
CA PRO A 555 -21.41 -36.14 0.11
C PRO A 555 -21.44 -36.29 1.63
N ILE A 556 -20.73 -35.41 2.33
CA ILE A 556 -20.60 -35.42 3.79
C ILE A 556 -20.55 -33.96 4.27
N THR A 557 -21.30 -33.64 5.32
CA THR A 557 -21.18 -32.35 6.02
C THR A 557 -20.20 -32.53 7.18
N LEU A 558 -19.17 -31.70 7.24
CA LEU A 558 -18.13 -31.75 8.29
C LEU A 558 -17.92 -30.36 8.87
N ALA A 559 -17.57 -30.31 10.16
CA ALA A 559 -17.09 -29.07 10.78
C ALA A 559 -15.89 -28.49 10.00
N ALA A 560 -15.67 -27.18 10.07
CA ALA A 560 -14.43 -26.60 9.60
C ALA A 560 -13.27 -27.08 10.48
N GLY A 561 -12.16 -27.45 9.85
CA GLY A 561 -10.99 -27.99 10.55
C GLY A 561 -10.31 -29.13 9.82
N VAL A 562 -9.41 -29.81 10.54
CA VAL A 562 -8.63 -30.93 10.01
C VAL A 562 -9.36 -32.24 10.30
N HIS A 563 -9.53 -33.05 9.26
CA HIS A 563 -10.21 -34.34 9.30
C HIS A 563 -9.34 -35.44 8.71
N SER A 564 -9.75 -36.69 8.96
CA SER A 564 -9.09 -37.88 8.44
C SER A 564 -10.03 -38.74 7.62
N ALA A 565 -9.52 -39.37 6.56
CA ALA A 565 -10.22 -40.41 5.80
C ALA A 565 -9.37 -41.68 5.70
N THR A 566 -10.03 -42.82 5.69
CA THR A 566 -9.43 -44.13 5.44
C THR A 566 -10.18 -44.84 4.32
N LEU A 567 -9.44 -45.33 3.32
CA LEU A 567 -9.96 -46.11 2.21
C LEU A 567 -9.46 -47.56 2.31
N THR A 568 -10.38 -48.52 2.33
CA THR A 568 -10.10 -49.94 2.52
C THR A 568 -10.62 -50.77 1.35
N GLY A 569 -9.82 -51.70 0.83
CA GLY A 569 -10.27 -52.66 -0.19
C GLY A 569 -11.25 -53.69 0.39
N LEU A 570 -12.39 -53.88 -0.29
CA LEU A 570 -13.43 -54.84 0.07
C LEU A 570 -13.46 -56.06 -0.85
N ASP A 571 -13.32 -55.83 -2.16
CA ASP A 571 -13.27 -56.88 -3.17
C ASP A 571 -12.36 -56.44 -4.34
N ALA A 572 -11.64 -57.39 -4.94
CA ALA A 572 -10.78 -57.19 -6.10
C ALA A 572 -10.69 -58.49 -6.92
N PRO A 573 -11.66 -58.78 -7.80
CA PRO A 573 -11.83 -60.11 -8.40
C PRO A 573 -10.66 -60.57 -9.27
N ASP A 574 -9.95 -59.65 -9.92
CA ASP A 574 -8.77 -59.93 -10.74
C ASP A 574 -7.46 -60.01 -9.91
N GLY A 575 -7.56 -59.76 -8.60
CA GLY A 575 -6.44 -59.72 -7.66
C GLY A 575 -5.65 -58.40 -7.67
N ILE A 576 -6.11 -57.35 -8.35
CA ILE A 576 -5.43 -56.06 -8.49
C ILE A 576 -6.39 -54.92 -8.14
N GLY A 577 -6.45 -54.55 -6.85
CA GLY A 577 -7.31 -53.47 -6.35
C GLY A 577 -6.88 -52.07 -6.82
N THR A 578 -7.41 -51.64 -7.96
CA THR A 578 -7.09 -50.38 -8.64
C THR A 578 -8.04 -49.28 -8.22
N TYR A 579 -7.50 -48.21 -7.64
CA TYR A 579 -8.30 -47.17 -7.02
C TYR A 579 -7.84 -45.77 -7.42
N SER A 580 -8.79 -44.84 -7.42
CA SER A 580 -8.53 -43.41 -7.28
C SER A 580 -9.48 -42.78 -6.28
N ILE A 581 -9.00 -41.75 -5.58
CA ILE A 581 -9.79 -40.99 -4.61
C ILE A 581 -9.53 -39.49 -4.80
N ALA A 582 -10.60 -38.71 -4.82
CA ALA A 582 -10.55 -37.26 -4.95
C ALA A 582 -11.41 -36.62 -3.86
N PHE A 583 -10.98 -35.46 -3.38
CA PHE A 583 -11.66 -34.70 -2.33
C PHE A 583 -12.11 -33.35 -2.90
N GLY A 584 -13.41 -33.08 -2.90
CA GLY A 584 -14.01 -31.81 -3.29
C GLY A 584 -14.48 -31.02 -2.07
N GLY A 585 -14.29 -29.69 -2.09
CA GLY A 585 -14.66 -28.81 -0.97
C GLY A 585 -13.65 -28.76 0.18
N VAL A 586 -12.44 -29.30 0.00
CA VAL A 586 -11.38 -29.33 1.02
C VAL A 586 -10.05 -28.78 0.50
N SER A 587 -9.12 -28.50 1.40
CA SER A 587 -7.74 -28.11 1.13
C SER A 587 -6.75 -29.00 1.89
N GLU A 588 -5.44 -28.80 1.66
CA GLU A 588 -4.34 -29.45 2.42
C GLU A 588 -4.43 -31.00 2.47
N VAL A 589 -4.91 -31.63 1.39
CA VAL A 589 -4.99 -33.10 1.29
C VAL A 589 -3.57 -33.70 1.32
N SER A 590 -3.32 -34.59 2.26
CA SER A 590 -2.03 -35.25 2.47
C SER A 590 -2.22 -36.69 2.94
N GLY A 591 -1.16 -37.51 2.89
CA GLY A 591 -1.18 -38.91 3.33
C GLY A 591 -0.79 -39.88 2.22
N SER A 592 -1.57 -40.93 2.04
CA SER A 592 -1.33 -41.99 1.03
C SER A 592 -1.50 -41.47 -0.40
N PRO A 593 -0.98 -42.17 -1.43
CA PRO A 593 -1.27 -41.83 -2.83
C PRO A 593 -2.78 -41.81 -3.11
N THR A 594 -3.24 -40.83 -3.88
CA THR A 594 -4.65 -40.67 -4.29
C THR A 594 -5.05 -41.59 -5.43
N HIS A 595 -4.12 -42.39 -5.96
CA HIS A 595 -4.41 -43.48 -6.88
C HIS A 595 -3.38 -44.60 -6.72
N GLY A 596 -3.72 -45.83 -7.12
CA GLY A 596 -2.84 -46.99 -7.01
C GLY A 596 -3.51 -48.28 -7.48
N SER A 597 -2.81 -49.41 -7.33
CA SER A 597 -3.25 -50.74 -7.78
C SER A 597 -2.99 -51.83 -6.73
N ASP A 598 -2.93 -51.44 -5.46
CA ASP A 598 -2.50 -52.27 -4.33
C ASP A 598 -3.58 -52.39 -3.22
N LEU A 599 -4.81 -51.97 -3.50
CA LEU A 599 -5.89 -51.91 -2.50
C LEU A 599 -6.84 -53.10 -2.55
N VAL A 600 -6.28 -54.31 -2.41
CA VAL A 600 -7.02 -55.58 -2.35
C VAL A 600 -7.56 -55.88 -0.93
N PRO A 601 -8.51 -56.82 -0.76
CA PRO A 601 -9.02 -57.19 0.56
C PRO A 601 -7.91 -57.63 1.51
N GLY A 602 -7.87 -57.02 2.71
CA GLY A 602 -6.87 -57.31 3.74
C GLY A 602 -5.52 -56.62 3.55
N SER A 603 -5.33 -55.82 2.50
CA SER A 603 -4.14 -54.97 2.37
C SER A 603 -4.18 -53.78 3.35
N VAL A 604 -3.07 -53.06 3.48
CA VAL A 604 -2.97 -51.90 4.37
C VAL A 604 -3.89 -50.78 3.84
N PRO A 605 -4.86 -50.27 4.63
CA PRO A 605 -5.74 -49.20 4.19
C PRO A 605 -4.98 -47.92 3.86
N LYS A 606 -5.49 -47.16 2.89
CA LYS A 606 -4.97 -45.84 2.55
C LYS A 606 -5.51 -44.82 3.52
N ARG A 607 -4.63 -43.97 4.06
CA ARG A 607 -4.97 -42.96 5.06
C ARG A 607 -4.69 -41.57 4.52
N TYR A 608 -5.61 -40.65 4.75
CA TYR A 608 -5.57 -39.27 4.29
C TYR A 608 -5.91 -38.32 5.43
N THR A 609 -5.31 -37.15 5.39
CA THR A 609 -5.67 -35.99 6.21
C THR A 609 -6.04 -34.86 5.25
N PHE A 610 -7.11 -34.12 5.54
CA PHE A 610 -7.55 -32.99 4.73
C PHE A 610 -8.18 -31.92 5.63
N LYS A 611 -8.28 -30.70 5.11
CA LYS A 611 -8.82 -29.55 5.83
C LYS A 611 -10.10 -29.06 5.18
N VAL A 612 -11.18 -29.05 5.95
CA VAL A 612 -12.43 -28.39 5.59
C VAL A 612 -12.26 -26.92 5.92
N VAL A 613 -12.30 -26.07 4.89
CA VAL A 613 -12.26 -24.61 5.06
C VAL A 613 -13.68 -24.08 4.98
N ASN A 614 -14.01 -23.10 5.83
CA ASN A 614 -15.26 -22.38 5.66
C ASN A 614 -15.31 -21.83 4.24
N PRO A 615 -16.43 -22.00 3.49
CA PRO A 615 -16.70 -21.07 2.41
C PRO A 615 -16.73 -19.70 3.08
N THR A 616 -15.71 -18.89 2.84
CA THR A 616 -15.69 -17.50 3.30
C THR A 616 -17.04 -16.90 2.97
N ALA A 617 -17.66 -16.25 3.95
CA ALA A 617 -18.77 -15.35 3.73
C ALA A 617 -18.47 -14.58 2.44
N ARG A 618 -19.22 -14.87 1.37
CA ARG A 618 -19.31 -13.89 0.29
C ARG A 618 -19.73 -12.64 1.01
N SER A 619 -18.91 -11.59 0.93
CA SER A 619 -19.39 -10.24 1.17
C SER A 619 -20.59 -10.06 0.24
N MET A 620 -21.78 -10.37 0.74
CA MET A 620 -22.98 -9.74 0.25
C MET A 620 -22.82 -8.32 0.74
N PHE A 621 -22.32 -7.47 -0.15
CA PHE A 621 -22.73 -6.08 -0.14
C PHE A 621 -24.25 -6.09 -0.11
N VAL A 622 -24.82 -5.87 1.07
CA VAL A 622 -26.18 -5.38 1.17
C VAL A 622 -26.10 -3.96 0.62
N VAL A 623 -26.38 -3.81 -0.66
CA VAL A 623 -26.77 -2.51 -1.19
C VAL A 623 -28.06 -2.15 -0.44
N PRO A 624 -28.09 -1.10 0.40
CA PRO A 624 -29.36 -0.64 0.93
C PRO A 624 -30.25 -0.30 -0.26
N MET A 625 -31.35 -1.02 -0.40
CA MET A 625 -32.39 -0.70 -1.36
C MET A 625 -32.82 0.73 -1.10
N SER A 626 -32.53 1.61 -2.05
CA SER A 626 -33.02 2.98 -2.03
C SER A 626 -34.55 2.93 -1.96
N ILE A 627 -35.09 3.65 -0.97
CA ILE A 627 -36.51 3.90 -0.86
C ILE A 627 -36.91 4.64 -2.12
N GLN A 628 -37.62 3.98 -3.03
CA GLN A 628 -38.33 4.65 -4.11
C GLN A 628 -39.35 5.60 -3.47
N GLN A 629 -39.01 6.89 -3.42
CA GLN A 629 -40.00 7.94 -3.25
C GLN A 629 -40.97 7.84 -4.43
N ARG A 630 -42.21 7.44 -4.13
CA ARG A 630 -43.35 7.66 -5.02
C ARG A 630 -43.49 9.17 -5.19
N ILE A 631 -43.07 9.66 -6.34
CA ILE A 631 -43.56 10.95 -6.85
C ILE A 631 -45.03 10.72 -7.19
N GLY A 632 -45.90 11.22 -6.32
CA GLY A 632 -47.30 11.40 -6.64
C GLY A 632 -47.42 12.50 -7.69
N THR A 633 -47.99 12.14 -8.83
CA THR A 633 -48.54 13.08 -9.80
C THR A 633 -49.80 13.73 -9.23
N GLU A 634 -49.83 15.05 -9.18
CA GLU A 634 -50.99 15.79 -9.70
C GLU A 634 -50.70 16.20 -11.14
#